data_AF-A0A1F3TU43-F1
#
_entry.id   AF-A0A1F3TU43-F1
#
_cell.length_a   1.000
_cell.length_b   1.000
_cell.length_c   1.000
_cell.angle_alpha   90.00
_cell.angle_beta   90.00
_cell.angle_gamma   90.00
#
_symmetry.space_group_name_H-M   'P 1'
#
loop_
_entity.id
_entity.type
_entity.pdbx_description
1 polymer ?
#
loop_
_entity_poly.entity_id
_entity_poly.type
_entity_poly.pdbx_seq_one_letter_code
_entity_poly.pdbx_strand_id
1 'polypeptide(L)'
;MFKSLFLTLIISLTLNIAKAATITCQVKINGALISQKVIHSELDTKSNITQRPELTAHVTEKSKQFFTIEAFLPSYDARIYAEGHLKNTADKVAASLWGRDILVDLECGL
;
A
#
# COMPACT_ATOMS: atom_id res chain seq x y z
N MET A 1 -50.10 -7.41 -32.64
CA MET A 1 -49.19 -6.30 -32.30
C MET A 1 -48.57 -6.59 -30.95
N PHE A 2 -47.33 -7.08 -30.96
CA PHE A 2 -46.49 -7.29 -29.77
C PHE A 2 -45.90 -5.95 -29.34
N LYS A 3 -46.06 -5.58 -28.06
CA LYS A 3 -45.06 -4.86 -27.23
C LYS A 3 -45.69 -4.38 -25.92
N SER A 4 -46.06 -5.34 -25.09
CA SER A 4 -45.93 -5.17 -23.65
C SER A 4 -45.25 -6.44 -23.17
N LEU A 5 -43.92 -6.38 -23.01
CA LEU A 5 -43.20 -7.32 -22.16
C LEU A 5 -41.84 -6.72 -21.82
N PHE A 6 -41.60 -6.50 -20.53
CA PHE A 6 -40.39 -6.90 -19.80
C PHE A 6 -39.05 -6.67 -20.53
N LEU A 7 -38.09 -5.93 -20.01
CA LEU A 7 -37.49 -6.14 -18.70
C LEU A 7 -36.35 -5.13 -18.64
N THR A 8 -36.32 -4.33 -17.58
CA THR A 8 -35.10 -3.85 -16.93
C THR A 8 -33.81 -4.32 -17.61
N LEU A 9 -33.23 -3.47 -18.46
CA LEU A 9 -31.85 -3.63 -18.94
C LEU A 9 -30.92 -3.35 -17.74
N ILE A 10 -30.93 -4.27 -16.79
CA ILE A 10 -29.84 -4.52 -15.84
C ILE A 10 -28.77 -5.20 -16.69
N ILE A 11 -28.10 -4.41 -17.53
CA ILE A 11 -26.71 -4.70 -17.79
C ILE A 11 -26.01 -3.76 -16.84
N SER A 12 -25.91 -4.26 -15.61
CA SER A 12 -24.93 -3.83 -14.62
C SER A 12 -23.64 -3.60 -15.37
N LEU A 13 -23.37 -2.34 -15.70
CA LEU A 13 -22.01 -1.88 -15.86
C LEU A 13 -21.43 -2.13 -14.47
N THR A 14 -20.89 -3.33 -14.26
CA THR A 14 -19.92 -3.56 -13.21
C THR A 14 -18.74 -2.74 -13.65
N LEU A 15 -18.84 -1.43 -13.42
CA LEU A 15 -17.69 -0.60 -13.15
C LEU A 15 -16.87 -1.47 -12.21
N ASN A 16 -15.73 -1.97 -12.71
CA ASN A 16 -14.66 -2.43 -11.87
C ASN A 16 -14.17 -1.19 -11.11
N ILE A 17 -15.00 -0.68 -10.20
CA ILE A 17 -14.54 0.17 -9.12
C ILE A 17 -13.77 -0.83 -8.28
N ALA A 18 -12.50 -1.01 -8.63
CA ALA A 18 -11.54 -1.65 -7.75
C ALA A 18 -11.69 -0.91 -6.42
N LYS A 19 -12.34 -1.54 -5.45
CA LYS A 19 -12.53 -0.93 -4.15
C LYS A 19 -11.13 -0.67 -3.62
N ALA A 20 -10.85 0.59 -3.29
CA ALA A 20 -9.63 0.98 -2.61
C ALA A 20 -9.39 0.03 -1.44
N ALA A 21 -8.26 -0.67 -1.43
CA ALA A 21 -7.91 -1.48 -0.27
C ALA A 21 -7.48 -0.54 0.85
N THR A 22 -8.01 -0.76 2.05
CA THR A 22 -7.55 -0.05 3.25
C THR A 22 -6.40 -0.84 3.83
N ILE A 23 -5.22 -0.24 3.91
CA ILE A 23 -4.02 -0.84 4.49
C ILE A 23 -3.50 0.04 5.62
N THR A 24 -2.87 -0.58 6.62
CA THR A 24 -2.12 0.11 7.66
C THR A 24 -0.64 -0.10 7.43
N CYS A 25 0.09 1.00 7.27
CA CYS A 25 1.54 1.01 7.14
C CYS A 25 2.19 1.57 8.39
N GLN A 26 3.33 1.01 8.79
CA GLN A 26 4.13 1.47 9.91
C GLN A 26 5.61 1.53 9.55
N VAL A 27 6.30 2.53 10.10
CA VAL A 27 7.76 2.69 9.99
C VAL A 27 8.35 2.73 11.39
N LYS A 28 9.36 1.90 11.62
CA LYS A 28 10.17 1.87 12.85
C LYS A 28 11.63 2.18 12.54
N ILE A 29 12.29 2.94 13.40
CA ILE A 29 13.73 3.19 13.37
C ILE A 29 14.27 2.77 14.74
N ASN A 30 15.22 1.84 14.75
CA ASN A 30 15.80 1.25 15.96
C ASN A 30 14.72 0.74 16.93
N GLY A 31 13.66 0.12 16.37
CA GLY A 31 12.51 -0.39 17.11
C GLY A 31 11.46 0.66 17.53
N ALA A 32 11.77 1.95 17.47
CA ALA A 32 10.83 3.01 17.82
C ALA A 32 9.87 3.31 16.66
N LEU A 33 8.56 3.34 16.92
CA LEU A 33 7.54 3.71 15.93
C LEU A 33 7.57 5.22 15.66
N ILE A 34 7.90 5.62 14.43
CA ILE A 34 7.95 7.03 14.01
C ILE A 34 6.77 7.40 13.11
N SER A 35 6.13 6.42 12.49
CA SER A 35 4.95 6.66 11.68
C SER A 35 4.06 5.42 11.65
N GLN A 36 2.76 5.66 11.78
CA GLN A 36 1.72 4.68 11.47
C GLN A 36 0.63 5.43 10.69
N LYS A 37 0.22 4.88 9.55
CA LYS A 37 -0.74 5.53 8.66
C LYS A 37 -1.70 4.51 8.07
N VAL A 38 -2.99 4.81 8.17
CA VAL A 38 -4.04 4.13 7.42
C VAL A 38 -4.14 4.76 6.05
N ILE A 39 -4.09 3.95 5.00
CA ILE A 39 -4.07 4.38 3.60
C ILE A 39 -5.21 3.68 2.88
N HIS A 40 -6.07 4.46 2.25
CA HIS A 40 -7.00 3.97 1.24
C HIS A 40 -6.26 3.99 -0.08
N SER A 41 -5.80 2.81 -0.50
CA SER A 41 -4.99 2.66 -1.70
C SER A 41 -5.83 2.87 -2.96
N GLU A 42 -5.19 3.50 -3.94
CA GLU A 42 -5.72 3.66 -5.30
C GLU A 42 -4.72 3.00 -6.24
N LEU A 43 -5.22 2.25 -7.22
CA LEU A 43 -4.38 1.55 -8.19
C LEU A 43 -3.45 2.53 -8.90
N ASP A 44 -2.18 2.13 -9.01
CA ASP A 44 -1.08 2.88 -9.60
C ASP A 44 -0.78 4.24 -8.94
N THR A 45 -1.43 4.56 -7.82
CA THR A 45 -1.17 5.77 -7.05
C THR A 45 -0.12 5.53 -5.98
N LYS A 46 0.89 6.40 -5.95
CA LYS A 46 1.92 6.39 -4.91
C LYS A 46 1.46 7.15 -3.67
N SER A 47 1.10 6.43 -2.63
CA SER A 47 0.68 7.01 -1.36
C SER A 47 1.88 7.21 -0.43
N ASN A 48 1.99 8.41 0.16
CA ASN A 48 2.99 8.69 1.18
C ASN A 48 2.64 7.98 2.50
N ILE A 49 3.62 7.29 3.09
CA ILE A 49 3.54 6.74 4.45
C ILE A 49 4.10 7.76 5.43
N THR A 50 5.33 8.22 5.18
CA THR A 50 5.98 9.27 5.96
C THR A 50 6.94 10.08 5.08
N GLN A 51 7.14 11.35 5.43
CA GLN A 51 8.11 12.23 4.80
C GLN A 51 8.82 13.01 5.89
N ARG A 52 10.04 12.59 6.20
CA ARG A 52 10.92 13.19 7.20
C ARG A 52 12.31 13.40 6.62
N PRO A 53 13.12 14.32 7.19
CA PRO A 53 14.49 14.54 6.73
C PRO A 53 15.33 13.26 6.68
N GLU A 54 15.15 12.37 7.66
CA GLU A 54 15.89 11.12 7.79
C GLU A 54 15.36 9.98 6.92
N LEU A 55 14.08 10.04 6.49
CA LEU A 55 13.42 8.95 5.79
C LEU A 55 12.15 9.42 5.06
N THR A 56 12.02 9.03 3.80
CA THR A 56 10.76 9.17 3.04
C THR A 56 10.29 7.80 2.59
N ALA A 57 9.06 7.41 2.93
CA ALA A 57 8.49 6.11 2.59
C ALA A 57 7.14 6.21 1.88
N HIS A 58 6.89 5.25 1.00
CA HIS A 58 5.69 5.18 0.16
C HIS A 58 5.19 3.74 0.01
N VAL A 59 3.93 3.63 -0.36
CA VAL A 59 3.28 2.41 -0.82
C VAL A 59 2.57 2.67 -2.15
N THR A 60 2.47 1.65 -2.99
CA THR A 60 1.72 1.71 -4.26
C THR A 60 1.04 0.37 -4.46
N GLU A 61 -0.26 0.38 -4.76
CA GLU A 61 -0.96 -0.82 -5.24
C GLU A 61 -0.78 -0.87 -6.78
N LYS A 62 0.09 -1.75 -7.28
CA LYS A 62 0.41 -1.83 -8.73
C LYS A 62 -0.64 -2.62 -9.52
N SER A 63 -1.31 -3.53 -8.85
CA SER A 63 -2.47 -4.25 -9.36
C SER A 63 -3.29 -4.69 -8.16
N LYS A 64 -4.53 -5.11 -8.38
CA LYS A 64 -5.43 -5.50 -7.29
C LYS A 64 -4.73 -6.43 -6.29
N GLN A 65 -4.64 -5.97 -5.04
CA GLN A 65 -4.00 -6.65 -3.92
C GLN A 65 -2.48 -6.84 -4.02
N PHE A 66 -1.79 -6.31 -5.02
CA PHE A 66 -0.34 -6.39 -5.16
C PHE A 66 0.30 -5.03 -4.87
N PHE A 67 1.05 -4.98 -3.77
CA PHE A 67 1.61 -3.75 -3.23
C PHE A 67 3.11 -3.74 -3.34
N THR A 68 3.65 -2.56 -3.62
CA THR A 68 5.08 -2.25 -3.48
C THR A 68 5.24 -1.22 -2.38
N ILE A 69 6.20 -1.44 -1.48
CA ILE A 69 6.62 -0.47 -0.47
C ILE A 69 8.05 -0.06 -0.76
N GLU A 70 8.37 1.18 -0.45
CA GLU A 70 9.73 1.69 -0.57
C GLU A 70 10.03 2.77 0.45
N ALA A 71 11.29 2.85 0.87
CA ALA A 71 11.79 4.00 1.62
C ALA A 71 13.17 4.41 1.16
N PHE A 72 13.41 5.72 1.17
CA PHE A 72 14.70 6.34 0.88
C PHE A 72 15.25 6.97 2.16
N LEU A 73 16.53 6.69 2.45
CA LEU A 73 17.26 7.16 3.61
C LEU A 73 18.43 8.04 3.13
N PRO A 74 18.25 9.38 3.07
CA PRO A 74 19.24 10.28 2.48
C PRO A 74 20.62 10.19 3.15
N SER A 75 20.66 10.08 4.48
CA SER A 75 21.93 10.04 5.24
C SER A 75 22.76 8.78 5.01
N TYR A 76 22.15 7.73 4.46
CA TYR A 76 22.79 6.44 4.18
C TYR A 76 22.96 6.18 2.68
N ASP A 77 22.49 7.10 1.83
CA ASP A 77 22.33 6.90 0.39
C ASP A 77 21.73 5.52 0.05
N ALA A 78 20.68 5.16 0.80
CA ALA A 78 20.11 3.84 0.78
C ALA A 78 18.62 3.87 0.42
N ARG A 79 18.19 2.82 -0.28
CA ARG A 79 16.79 2.57 -0.59
C ARG A 79 16.42 1.16 -0.17
N ILE A 80 15.30 1.01 0.51
CA ILE A 80 14.65 -0.28 0.72
C ILE A 80 13.40 -0.39 -0.12
N TYR A 81 13.11 -1.62 -0.53
CA TYR A 81 12.02 -1.95 -1.41
C TYR A 81 11.53 -3.36 -1.09
N ALA A 82 10.22 -3.55 -1.10
CA ALA A 82 9.61 -4.87 -1.12
C ALA A 82 8.29 -4.84 -1.88
N GLU A 83 7.86 -6.01 -2.32
CA GLU A 83 6.59 -6.20 -3.00
C GLU A 83 5.90 -7.47 -2.49
N GLY A 84 4.58 -7.50 -2.58
CA GLY A 84 3.82 -8.67 -2.17
C GLY A 84 2.32 -8.52 -2.30
N HIS A 85 1.63 -9.65 -2.19
CA HIS A 85 0.17 -9.68 -2.21
C HIS A 85 -0.41 -9.53 -0.79
N LEU A 86 -1.40 -8.66 -0.64
CA LEU A 86 -2.22 -8.54 0.56
C LEU A 86 -3.64 -9.03 0.25
N LYS A 87 -3.91 -10.31 0.50
CA LYS A 87 -5.20 -10.96 0.24
C LYS A 87 -6.08 -11.03 1.49
N ASN A 88 -5.47 -11.14 2.66
CA ASN A 88 -6.15 -11.26 3.95
C ASN A 88 -5.43 -10.48 5.07
N THR A 89 -6.05 -10.35 6.25
CA THR A 89 -5.54 -9.54 7.37
C THR A 89 -4.27 -10.08 8.03
N ALA A 90 -3.85 -11.30 7.73
CA ALA A 90 -2.57 -11.84 8.17
C ALA A 90 -1.42 -11.52 7.19
N ASP A 91 -1.74 -11.13 5.95
CA ASP A 91 -0.74 -10.84 4.93
C ASP A 91 -0.07 -9.48 5.22
N LYS A 92 1.23 -9.43 4.93
CA LYS A 92 2.06 -8.25 5.13
C LYS A 92 3.08 -8.12 4.01
N VAL A 93 3.38 -6.90 3.61
CA VAL A 93 4.57 -6.55 2.83
C VAL A 93 5.51 -5.81 3.77
N ALA A 94 6.73 -6.32 3.91
CA ALA A 94 7.72 -5.76 4.82
C ALA A 94 9.09 -5.64 4.15
N ALA A 95 9.80 -4.56 4.48
CA ALA A 95 11.17 -4.31 4.07
C ALA A 95 11.95 -3.80 5.28
N SER A 96 13.15 -4.33 5.46
CA SER A 96 14.06 -3.90 6.53
C SER A 96 15.42 -3.51 5.99
N LEU A 97 16.01 -2.45 6.53
CA LEU A 97 17.41 -2.09 6.36
C LEU A 97 18.11 -2.26 7.70
N TRP A 98 19.22 -2.98 7.71
CA TRP A 98 20.08 -3.07 8.88
C TRP A 98 21.48 -2.57 8.54
N GLY A 99 21.95 -1.63 9.34
CA GLY A 99 23.31 -1.12 9.36
C GLY A 99 23.89 -1.19 10.77
N ARG A 100 25.13 -0.73 10.93
CA ARG A 100 25.84 -0.75 12.22
C ARG A 100 25.09 0.02 13.32
N ASP A 101 24.44 1.11 12.95
CA ASP A 101 23.88 2.13 13.83
C ASP A 101 22.42 2.47 13.50
N ILE A 102 21.83 1.74 12.54
CA ILE A 102 20.44 1.91 12.14
C ILE A 102 19.78 0.57 11.83
N LEU A 103 18.55 0.42 12.31
CA LEU A 103 17.58 -0.55 11.85
C LEU A 103 16.35 0.22 11.39
N VAL A 104 15.94 0.05 10.15
CA VAL A 104 14.68 0.60 9.64
C VAL A 104 13.78 -0.55 9.25
N ASP A 105 12.58 -0.58 9.81
CA ASP A 105 11.53 -1.53 9.44
C ASP A 105 10.36 -0.77 8.84
N LEU A 106 9.95 -1.15 7.65
CA LEU A 106 8.75 -0.68 6.97
C LEU A 106 7.83 -1.89 6.77
N GLU A 107 6.61 -1.80 7.25
CA GLU A 107 5.62 -2.87 7.13
C GLU A 107 4.26 -2.29 6.76
N CYS A 108 3.56 -2.92 5.83
CA CYS A 108 2.17 -2.63 5.51
C CYS A 108 1.34 -3.92 5.52
N GLY A 109 0.15 -3.88 6.09
CA GLY A 109 -0.83 -4.97 6.10
C GLY A 109 -2.26 -4.45 5.95
N LEU A 110 -3.22 -5.35 5.73
CA LEU A 110 -4.66 -5.02 5.68
C LEU A 110 -5.21 -4.67 7.07
#